data_AF-A0A820I657-F1
#
_entry.id   AF-A0A820I657-F1
#
_cell.length_a   1.000
_cell.length_b   1.000
_cell.length_c   1.000
_cell.angle_alpha   90.00
_cell.angle_beta   90.00
_cell.angle_gamma   90.00
#
_symmetry.space_group_name_H-M   'P 1'
#
loop_
_entity.id
_entity.type
_entity.pdbx_description
1 polymer ?
#
loop_
_entity_poly.entity_id
_entity_poly.type
_entity_poly.pdbx_seq_one_letter_code
_entity_poly.pdbx_strand_id
1 'polypeptide(L)'
;MPDGRVYYIDHTNKTTTWTDPRVAGPTVPYSRDYQAKYHTFRRTIPRPKAHVGPQVELHVDRKDVMETSFRVIMSIKDVEVLKTRLWVVFDGERGLDYGGLSREWFLILSRQMF
;
A
#
# COMPACT_ATOMS: atom_id res chain seq x y z
N MET A 1 -21.71 35.61 -4.60
CA MET A 1 -21.26 34.23 -4.32
C MET A 1 -22.50 33.36 -4.28
N PRO A 2 -22.70 32.37 -5.19
CA PRO A 2 -22.48 30.95 -4.83
C PRO A 2 -22.42 29.92 -6.02
N ASP A 3 -21.37 29.10 -6.16
CA ASP A 3 -21.46 27.84 -6.96
C ASP A 3 -20.94 26.61 -6.19
N GLY A 4 -20.55 26.76 -4.91
CA GLY A 4 -20.09 25.64 -4.09
C GLY A 4 -18.89 24.85 -4.65
N ARG A 5 -18.27 25.31 -5.75
CA ARG A 5 -17.11 24.64 -6.36
C ARG A 5 -15.96 24.62 -5.36
N VAL A 6 -15.40 23.42 -5.18
CA VAL A 6 -14.22 23.20 -4.35
C VAL A 6 -13.03 23.88 -5.02
N TYR A 7 -12.29 24.66 -4.25
CA TYR A 7 -11.02 25.25 -4.65
C TYR A 7 -9.93 24.81 -3.67
N TYR A 8 -8.69 24.77 -4.15
CA TYR A 8 -7.52 24.35 -3.40
C TYR A 8 -6.56 25.54 -3.29
N ILE A 9 -6.01 25.72 -2.10
CA ILE A 9 -5.08 26.81 -1.79
C ILE A 9 -3.67 26.23 -1.73
N ASP A 10 -2.79 26.70 -2.61
CA ASP A 10 -1.36 26.45 -2.51
C ASP A 10 -0.74 27.53 -1.61
N HIS A 11 -0.44 27.16 -0.37
CA HIS A 11 0.19 28.06 0.61
C HIS A 11 1.65 28.40 0.29
N THR A 12 2.32 27.61 -0.55
CA THR A 12 3.73 27.81 -0.93
C THR A 12 3.84 28.89 -1.99
N ASN A 13 2.99 28.81 -3.03
CA ASN A 13 2.98 29.77 -4.14
C ASN A 13 1.97 30.90 -3.95
N LYS A 14 1.17 30.86 -2.86
CA LYS A 14 0.09 31.81 -2.57
C LYS A 14 -0.92 31.91 -3.71
N THR A 15 -1.22 30.79 -4.36
CA THR A 15 -2.16 30.71 -5.47
C THR A 15 -3.38 29.86 -5.11
N THR A 16 -4.50 30.15 -5.76
CA THR A 16 -5.73 29.36 -5.63
C THR A 16 -6.01 28.68 -6.96
N THR A 17 -6.34 27.39 -6.93
CA THR A 17 -6.68 26.61 -8.12
C THR A 17 -8.01 25.88 -7.95
N TRP A 18 -8.74 25.70 -9.05
CA TRP A 18 -9.95 24.90 -9.10
C TRP A 18 -9.66 23.42 -9.36
N THR A 19 -8.41 23.08 -9.68
CA THR A 19 -7.98 21.72 -10.01
C THR A 19 -7.36 21.06 -8.78
N ASP A 20 -7.82 19.88 -8.39
CA ASP A 20 -7.24 19.13 -7.26
C ASP A 20 -5.76 18.79 -7.54
N PRO A 21 -4.80 19.29 -6.74
CA PRO A 21 -3.38 19.04 -6.95
C PRO A 21 -3.00 17.56 -6.79
N ARG A 22 -3.84 16.72 -6.16
CA ARG A 22 -3.64 15.27 -6.08
C ARG A 22 -3.87 14.56 -7.41
N VAL A 23 -4.50 15.24 -8.38
CA VAL A 23 -4.81 14.74 -9.72
C VAL A 23 -3.87 15.35 -10.77
N ALA A 24 -3.16 16.43 -10.42
CA ALA A 24 -2.31 17.20 -11.33
C ALA A 24 -0.91 16.58 -11.52
N GLY A 25 -0.85 15.41 -12.16
CA GLY A 25 0.31 15.00 -12.95
C GLY A 25 -0.02 15.12 -14.44
N PRO A 26 0.97 15.16 -15.36
CA PRO A 26 0.70 15.13 -16.79
C PRO A 26 -0.21 13.93 -17.11
N THR A 27 -1.43 14.22 -17.54
CA THR A 27 -2.43 13.23 -17.91
C THR A 27 -2.05 12.63 -19.26
N VAL A 28 -1.11 11.69 -19.26
CA VAL A 28 -1.04 10.71 -20.35
C VAL A 28 -2.40 10.01 -20.40
N PRO A 29 -3.01 9.77 -21.58
CA PRO A 29 -4.36 9.18 -21.65
C PRO A 29 -4.52 7.91 -20.81
N TYR A 30 -3.45 7.12 -20.71
CA TYR A 30 -3.36 5.92 -19.87
C TYR A 30 -3.42 6.18 -18.36
N SER A 31 -2.92 7.32 -17.86
CA SER A 31 -2.88 7.63 -16.43
C SER A 31 -4.25 8.00 -15.87
N ARG A 32 -5.13 8.57 -16.71
CA ARG A 32 -6.52 8.90 -16.31
C ARG A 32 -7.32 7.62 -16.03
N ASP A 33 -7.16 6.61 -16.89
CA ASP A 33 -7.76 5.30 -16.68
C ASP A 33 -7.13 4.58 -15.50
N TYR A 34 -5.81 4.69 -15.31
CA TYR A 34 -5.13 4.08 -14.18
C TYR A 34 -5.66 4.60 -12.83
N GLN A 35 -5.78 5.91 -12.66
CA GLN A 35 -6.30 6.50 -11.41
C GLN A 35 -7.74 6.07 -11.13
N ALA A 36 -8.60 6.09 -12.15
CA ALA A 36 -9.99 5.65 -12.02
C ALA A 36 -10.10 4.15 -11.69
N LYS A 37 -9.29 3.30 -12.35
CA LYS A 37 -9.21 1.86 -12.10
C LYS A 37 -8.66 1.57 -10.69
N TYR A 38 -7.60 2.28 -10.28
CA TYR A 38 -7.01 2.18 -8.95
C TYR A 38 -8.02 2.53 -7.86
N HIS A 39 -8.73 3.65 -8.02
CA HIS A 39 -9.73 4.07 -7.04
C HIS A 39 -10.90 3.10 -6.96
N THR A 40 -11.39 2.62 -8.11
CA THR A 40 -12.43 1.58 -8.17
C THR A 40 -11.94 0.32 -7.45
N PHE A 41 -10.74 -0.17 -7.79
CA PHE A 41 -10.14 -1.35 -7.18
C PHE A 41 -10.03 -1.20 -5.65
N ARG A 42 -9.46 -0.08 -5.17
CA ARG A 42 -9.31 0.20 -3.73
C ARG A 42 -10.64 0.21 -2.98
N ARG A 43 -11.74 0.66 -3.62
CA ARG A 43 -13.08 0.63 -3.03
C ARG A 43 -13.70 -0.77 -3.02
N THR A 44 -13.34 -1.61 -3.98
CA THR A 44 -13.85 -2.99 -4.08
C THR A 44 -13.09 -4.00 -3.20
N ILE A 45 -11.90 -3.66 -2.70
CA ILE A 45 -11.17 -4.53 -1.77
C ILE A 45 -12.03 -4.74 -0.51
N PRO A 46 -12.46 -5.99 -0.22
CA PRO A 46 -13.25 -6.28 0.96
C PRO A 46 -12.47 -5.92 2.22
N ARG A 47 -13.14 -5.29 3.19
CA ARG A 47 -12.55 -5.10 4.50
C ARG A 47 -12.41 -6.46 5.18
N PRO A 48 -11.31 -6.72 5.91
CA PRO A 48 -11.19 -7.90 6.75
C PRO A 48 -12.39 -7.99 7.69
N LYS A 49 -12.88 -9.22 7.93
CA LYS A 49 -13.97 -9.45 8.88
C LYS A 49 -13.53 -9.03 10.29
N ALA A 50 -14.47 -8.56 11.10
CA ALA A 50 -14.18 -8.03 12.44
C ALA A 50 -13.51 -9.02 13.41
N HIS A 51 -13.65 -10.33 13.17
CA HIS A 51 -13.01 -11.38 13.97
C HIS A 51 -11.54 -11.64 13.59
N VAL A 52 -11.07 -11.08 12.48
CA VAL A 52 -9.68 -11.21 12.03
C VAL A 52 -8.88 -10.11 12.73
N GLY A 53 -7.70 -10.47 13.24
CA GLY A 53 -6.81 -9.51 13.90
C GLY A 53 -6.46 -8.30 13.02
N PRO A 54 -5.92 -7.22 13.63
CA PRO A 54 -5.66 -5.98 12.90
C PRO A 54 -4.55 -6.11 11.84
N GLN A 55 -3.65 -7.09 11.99
CA GLN A 55 -2.46 -7.24 11.17
C GLN A 55 -1.97 -8.70 11.14
N VAL A 56 -1.19 -9.00 10.11
CA VAL A 56 -0.42 -10.24 9.97
C VAL A 56 1.05 -9.88 10.07
N GLU A 57 1.75 -10.50 11.02
CA GLU A 57 3.17 -10.28 11.27
C GLU A 57 3.99 -11.37 10.60
N LEU A 58 4.97 -10.96 9.79
CA LEU A 58 5.84 -11.81 9.01
C LEU A 58 7.27 -11.57 9.49
N HIS A 59 7.79 -12.50 10.27
CA HIS A 59 9.20 -12.56 10.64
C HIS A 59 9.99 -13.18 9.51
N VAL A 60 11.04 -12.49 9.06
CA VAL A 60 11.82 -12.89 7.89
C VAL A 60 13.30 -12.72 8.18
N ASP A 61 14.11 -13.73 7.85
CA ASP A 61 15.57 -13.57 7.80
C ASP A 61 15.98 -13.01 6.43
N ARG A 62 16.88 -12.02 6.41
CA ARG A 62 17.35 -11.41 5.15
C ARG A 62 18.08 -12.35 4.22
N LYS A 63 18.70 -13.40 4.75
CA LYS A 63 19.45 -14.39 3.96
C LYS A 63 18.50 -15.31 3.21
N ASP A 64 17.38 -15.65 3.85
CA ASP A 64 16.45 -16.68 3.38
C ASP A 64 15.02 -16.14 3.20
N VAL A 65 14.90 -14.92 2.66
CA VAL A 65 13.63 -14.19 2.52
C VAL A 65 12.54 -15.03 1.85
N MET A 66 12.84 -15.69 0.72
CA MET A 66 11.84 -16.50 0.01
C MET A 66 11.36 -17.68 0.86
N GLU A 67 12.27 -18.46 1.44
CA GLU A 67 11.90 -19.66 2.19
C GLU A 67 11.10 -19.31 3.45
N THR A 68 11.57 -18.36 4.26
CA THR A 68 10.89 -17.96 5.49
C THR A 68 9.52 -17.38 5.18
N SER A 69 9.42 -16.52 4.16
CA SER A 69 8.15 -15.93 3.73
C SER A 69 7.18 -16.99 3.25
N PHE A 70 7.65 -17.93 2.42
CA PHE A 70 6.83 -19.01 1.89
C PHE A 70 6.28 -19.88 3.02
N ARG A 71 7.12 -20.28 3.96
CA ARG A 71 6.75 -21.11 5.10
C ARG A 71 5.67 -20.45 5.96
N VAL A 72 5.84 -19.17 6.29
CA VAL A 72 4.86 -18.44 7.09
C VAL A 72 3.55 -18.26 6.33
N ILE A 73 3.60 -17.78 5.08
CA ILE A 73 2.40 -17.54 4.27
C ILE A 73 1.61 -18.83 4.04
N MET A 74 2.29 -19.93 3.73
CA MET A 74 1.64 -21.24 3.50
C MET A 74 1.09 -21.88 4.80
N SER A 75 1.57 -21.46 5.97
CA SER A 75 1.05 -21.94 7.26
C SER A 75 -0.28 -21.29 7.66
N ILE A 76 -0.64 -20.16 7.04
CA ILE A 76 -1.85 -19.40 7.37
C ILE A 76 -3.08 -20.13 6.83
N LYS A 77 -3.94 -20.61 7.74
CA LYS A 77 -5.15 -21.36 7.41
C LYS A 77 -6.32 -20.48 6.95
N ASP A 78 -6.41 -19.27 7.50
CA ASP A 78 -7.47 -18.32 7.17
C ASP A 78 -6.92 -17.24 6.22
N VAL A 79 -7.33 -17.33 4.95
CA VAL A 79 -6.94 -16.38 3.90
C VAL A 79 -7.39 -14.95 4.20
N GLU A 80 -8.39 -14.74 5.06
CA GLU A 80 -8.81 -13.40 5.47
C GLU A 80 -7.72 -12.69 6.29
N VAL A 81 -6.85 -13.45 6.97
CA VAL A 81 -5.69 -12.89 7.69
C VAL A 81 -4.71 -12.21 6.73
N LEU A 82 -4.51 -12.78 5.53
CA LEU A 82 -3.64 -12.20 4.50
C LEU A 82 -4.18 -10.87 3.93
N LYS A 83 -5.47 -10.58 4.13
CA LYS A 83 -6.10 -9.32 3.72
C LYS A 83 -5.95 -8.21 4.76
N THR A 84 -5.44 -8.54 5.96
CA THR A 84 -5.17 -7.56 7.01
C THR A 84 -3.91 -6.76 6.72
N ARG A 85 -3.55 -5.83 7.61
CA ARG A 85 -2.33 -5.04 7.44
C ARG A 85 -1.11 -5.96 7.51
N LEU A 86 -0.30 -5.99 6.44
CA LEU A 86 0.97 -6.71 6.43
C LEU A 86 2.02 -5.97 7.24
N TRP A 87 2.59 -6.65 8.23
CA TRP A 87 3.68 -6.19 9.06
C TRP A 87 4.89 -7.07 8.85
N VAL A 88 5.94 -6.54 8.23
CA VAL A 88 7.18 -7.28 8.00
C VAL A 88 8.20 -6.89 9.06
N VAL A 89 8.80 -7.90 9.68
CA VAL A 89 9.88 -7.78 10.66
C VAL A 89 11.07 -8.55 10.12
N PHE A 90 12.19 -7.86 9.88
CA PHE A 90 13.44 -8.53 9.62
C PHE A 90 14.10 -8.89 10.94
N ASP A 91 14.32 -10.19 11.16
CA ASP A 91 14.87 -10.68 12.41
C ASP A 91 16.28 -10.12 12.65
N GLY A 92 16.52 -9.62 13.86
CA GLY A 92 17.79 -8.99 14.23
C GLY A 92 17.94 -7.51 13.83
N GLU A 93 16.93 -6.91 13.18
CA GLU A 93 16.98 -5.51 12.75
C GLU A 93 15.94 -4.64 13.46
N ARG A 94 16.36 -3.44 13.87
CA ARG A 94 15.41 -2.41 14.31
C ARG A 94 14.83 -1.73 13.09
N GLY A 95 13.60 -2.08 12.74
CA GLY A 95 12.84 -1.39 11.70
C GLY A 95 12.62 0.08 12.04
N LEU A 96 13.07 0.99 11.17
CA LEU A 96 12.84 2.43 11.31
C LEU A 96 11.37 2.78 11.03
N ASP A 97 10.81 2.16 9.98
CA ASP A 97 9.40 2.28 9.65
C ASP A 97 8.89 1.02 8.95
N TYR A 98 7.74 0.53 9.41
CA TYR A 98 7.14 -0.71 8.90
C TYR A 98 6.71 -0.62 7.42
N GLY A 99 6.48 0.59 6.90
CA GLY A 99 6.09 0.79 5.50
C GLY A 99 7.26 0.63 4.53
N GLY A 100 8.46 1.02 4.93
CA GLY A 100 9.71 0.80 4.21
C GLY A 100 10.06 -0.68 4.16
N LEU A 101 9.99 -1.37 5.30
CA LEU A 101 10.30 -2.80 5.39
C LEU A 101 9.39 -3.66 4.51
N SER A 102 8.07 -3.40 4.49
CA SER A 102 7.16 -4.15 3.61
C SER A 102 7.48 -3.94 2.12
N ARG A 103 7.88 -2.72 1.72
CA ARG A 103 8.27 -2.43 0.33
C ARG A 103 9.58 -3.13 -0.04
N GLU A 104 10.56 -3.08 0.85
CA GLU A 104 11.84 -3.75 0.68
C GLU A 104 11.64 -5.26 0.57
N TRP A 105 10.86 -5.86 1.47
CA TRP A 105 10.51 -7.27 1.44
C TRP A 105 9.88 -7.69 0.12
N PHE A 106 8.86 -6.95 -0.37
CA PHE A 106 8.24 -7.24 -1.67
C PHE A 106 9.25 -7.18 -2.82
N LEU A 107 10.17 -6.20 -2.79
CA LEU A 107 11.21 -6.05 -3.80
C LEU A 107 12.18 -7.25 -3.78
N ILE A 108 12.69 -7.64 -2.62
CA ILE A 108 13.60 -8.78 -2.47
C ILE A 108 12.91 -10.07 -2.90
N LEU A 109 11.69 -10.31 -2.40
CA LEU A 109 10.90 -11.49 -2.74
C LEU A 109 10.66 -11.59 -4.25
N SER A 110 10.27 -10.47 -4.89
CA SER A 110 10.04 -10.44 -6.34
C SER A 110 11.28 -10.81 -7.16
N ARG A 111 12.47 -10.41 -6.72
CA ARG A 111 13.75 -10.73 -7.38
C ARG A 111 14.20 -12.17 -7.17
N GLN A 112 13.77 -12.82 -6.09
CA GLN A 112 14.10 -14.22 -5.84
C GLN A 112 13.13 -15.18 -6.57
N MET A 113 11.92 -14.73 -6.88
CA MET A 113 10.91 -15.54 -7.58
C MET A 113 11.04 -15.54 -9.11
N PHE A 114 11.60 -14.47 -9.69
CA PHE A 114 11.68 -14.23 -11.14
C PHE A 114 13.10 -13.86 -11.54
#